data_AF-A0A183ILQ5-F1
#
_entry.id   AF-A0A183ILQ5-F1
#
_cell.length_a   1.000
_cell.length_b   1.000
_cell.length_c   1.000
_cell.angle_alpha   90.00
_cell.angle_beta   90.00
_cell.angle_gamma   90.00
#
_symmetry.space_group_name_H-M   'P 1'
#
loop_
_entity.id
_entity.type
_entity.pdbx_description
1 polymer ?
#
loop_
_entity_poly.entity_id
_entity_poly.type
_entity_poly.pdbx_seq_one_letter_code
_entity_poly.pdbx_strand_id
1 'polypeptide(L)'
;MERLDESNRTEADGVQNTLAVFENISDFRVDICSTSVVNGLMTWILKRLKTKMSFDIVRLYCSELLAALLAFQNNRELLGEIDGVDTLLQQLALYKRHNPSSSEEIEYMENLFDCLCAALLYAPNKVKFLEGEGLQLMNLMLREKKMSRASALKVLNYATMDESGRENCDKFVEILGLRTLFPLFMKSPSQVNRVNLPPEKHEEHVCSIVCSLLKSCSGQQKQRVLSKFVENDHEKVERLMELHFAYMEKVQAYENTHQRRQQMADDDLEDEYLRKLDAGLFTLQLIDYIMAEVVVFGSVSIRDRVVKILNLKGESFDSFKKVLTDYAEVIGDNDKNTPEVMAELNHIRELLSKL
;
A
#
# COMPACT_ATOMS: atom_id res chain seq x y z
N MET A 1 -27.13 -7.65 -21.65
CA MET A 1 -27.20 -7.79 -20.19
C MET A 1 -28.28 -6.90 -19.56
N GLU A 2 -28.42 -5.63 -19.95
CA GLU A 2 -29.41 -4.70 -19.34
C GLU A 2 -30.89 -5.11 -19.37
N ARG A 3 -31.27 -6.09 -20.21
CA ARG A 3 -32.65 -6.58 -20.33
C ARG A 3 -32.92 -7.87 -19.54
N LEU A 4 -31.90 -8.44 -18.90
CA LEU A 4 -32.02 -9.69 -18.14
C LEU A 4 -32.51 -9.37 -16.72
N ASP A 5 -33.53 -10.08 -16.26
CA ASP A 5 -34.08 -10.00 -14.91
C ASP A 5 -33.48 -11.08 -14.02
N GLU A 6 -32.55 -10.69 -13.15
CA GLU A 6 -31.85 -11.61 -12.26
C GLU A 6 -32.73 -12.19 -11.13
N SER A 7 -33.99 -11.75 -10.99
CA SER A 7 -34.96 -12.46 -10.16
C SER A 7 -35.36 -13.82 -10.76
N ASN A 8 -35.17 -13.98 -12.07
CA ASN A 8 -35.30 -15.25 -12.78
C ASN A 8 -33.95 -15.97 -12.81
N ARG A 9 -33.89 -17.17 -12.22
CA ARG A 9 -32.66 -17.98 -12.14
C ARG A 9 -32.01 -18.21 -13.50
N THR A 10 -32.79 -18.49 -14.55
CA THR A 10 -32.24 -18.75 -15.89
C THR A 10 -31.58 -17.51 -16.49
N GLU A 11 -32.12 -16.32 -16.20
CA GLU A 11 -31.56 -15.06 -16.69
C GLU A 11 -30.34 -14.63 -15.87
N ALA A 12 -30.33 -14.92 -14.56
CA ALA A 12 -29.14 -14.79 -13.72
C ALA A 12 -27.99 -15.70 -14.20
N ASP A 13 -28.29 -16.97 -14.51
CA ASP A 13 -27.31 -17.89 -15.13
C ASP A 13 -26.83 -17.35 -16.48
N GLY A 14 -27.72 -16.70 -17.26
CA GLY A 14 -27.37 -16.02 -18.50
C GLY A 14 -26.38 -14.86 -18.30
N VAL A 15 -26.55 -14.07 -17.24
CA VAL A 15 -25.59 -13.01 -16.85
C VAL A 15 -24.23 -13.62 -16.51
N GLN A 16 -24.20 -14.66 -15.67
CA GLN A 16 -22.95 -15.33 -15.29
C GLN A 16 -22.21 -15.89 -16.51
N ASN A 17 -22.92 -16.60 -17.40
CA ASN A 17 -22.32 -17.12 -18.63
C ASN A 17 -21.78 -15.99 -19.53
N THR A 18 -22.44 -14.84 -19.56
CA THR A 18 -21.96 -13.67 -20.34
C THR A 18 -20.66 -13.12 -19.75
N LEU A 19 -20.58 -12.98 -18.42
CA LEU A 19 -19.37 -12.54 -17.72
C LEU A 19 -18.22 -13.53 -17.92
N ALA A 20 -18.51 -14.84 -17.93
CA ALA A 20 -17.51 -15.88 -18.20
C ALA A 20 -16.93 -15.83 -19.61
N VAL A 21 -17.73 -15.43 -20.60
CA VAL A 21 -17.20 -15.17 -21.95
C VAL A 21 -16.19 -14.03 -21.92
N PHE A 22 -16.47 -12.95 -21.19
CA PHE A 22 -15.53 -11.83 -21.07
C PHE A 22 -14.26 -12.18 -20.31
N GLU A 23 -14.37 -12.92 -19.20
CA GLU A 23 -13.22 -13.43 -18.43
C GLU A 23 -12.29 -14.27 -19.33
N ASN A 24 -12.85 -15.29 -19.99
CA ASN A 24 -12.07 -16.14 -20.90
C ASN A 24 -11.42 -15.33 -22.02
N ILE A 25 -12.14 -14.39 -22.65
CA ILE A 25 -11.55 -13.53 -23.68
C ILE A 25 -10.43 -12.67 -23.11
N SER A 26 -10.58 -12.17 -21.88
CA SER A 26 -9.57 -11.32 -21.25
C SER A 26 -8.27 -12.04 -20.94
N ASP A 27 -8.33 -13.34 -20.63
CA ASP A 27 -7.15 -14.17 -20.39
C ASP A 27 -6.33 -14.41 -21.66
N PHE A 28 -6.97 -14.50 -22.82
CA PHE A 28 -6.29 -14.81 -24.08
C PHE A 28 -5.95 -13.55 -24.91
N ARG A 29 -6.68 -12.45 -24.75
CA ARG A 29 -6.62 -11.27 -25.65
C ARG A 29 -6.76 -9.95 -24.90
N VAL A 30 -5.63 -9.46 -24.39
CA VAL A 30 -5.48 -8.17 -23.69
C VAL A 30 -6.01 -6.97 -24.50
N ASP A 31 -5.89 -7.01 -25.82
CA ASP A 31 -6.38 -5.98 -26.74
C ASP A 31 -7.92 -5.86 -26.75
N ILE A 32 -8.62 -6.98 -26.54
CA ILE A 32 -10.08 -7.03 -26.49
C ILE A 32 -10.62 -6.56 -25.13
N CYS A 33 -9.83 -6.65 -24.05
CA CYS A 33 -10.19 -6.11 -22.73
C CYS A 33 -10.49 -4.61 -22.79
N SER A 34 -9.56 -3.84 -23.36
CA SER A 34 -9.71 -2.38 -23.48
C SER A 34 -10.95 -2.03 -24.32
N THR A 35 -11.18 -2.78 -25.40
CA THR A 35 -12.34 -2.58 -26.29
C THR A 35 -13.66 -2.91 -25.58
N SER A 36 -13.72 -4.00 -24.81
CA SER A 36 -14.94 -4.43 -24.10
C SER A 36 -15.32 -3.45 -22.97
N VAL A 37 -14.31 -2.92 -22.28
CA VAL A 37 -14.48 -1.90 -21.25
C VAL A 37 -15.03 -0.61 -21.85
N VAL A 38 -14.45 -0.13 -22.97
CA VAL A 38 -14.95 1.06 -23.70
C VAL A 38 -16.38 0.86 -24.20
N ASN A 39 -16.75 -0.35 -24.58
CA ASN A 39 -18.11 -0.69 -25.01
C ASN A 39 -19.12 -0.88 -23.85
N GLY A 40 -18.79 -0.43 -22.65
CA GLY A 40 -19.74 -0.30 -21.54
C GLY A 40 -19.80 -1.47 -20.57
N LEU A 41 -18.91 -2.47 -20.68
CA LEU A 41 -18.84 -3.58 -19.73
C LEU A 41 -18.58 -3.07 -18.30
N MET A 42 -17.57 -2.20 -18.13
CA MET A 42 -17.23 -1.66 -16.80
C MET A 42 -18.36 -0.79 -16.24
N THR A 43 -19.00 0.04 -17.06
CA THR A 43 -20.17 0.82 -16.66
C THR A 43 -21.31 -0.08 -16.19
N TRP A 44 -21.55 -1.19 -16.90
CA TRP A 44 -22.56 -2.17 -16.50
C TRP A 44 -22.20 -2.84 -15.17
N ILE A 45 -20.94 -3.26 -14.99
CA ILE A 45 -20.45 -3.86 -13.73
C ILE A 45 -20.65 -2.88 -12.56
N LEU A 46 -20.22 -1.62 -12.69
CA LEU A 46 -20.37 -0.62 -11.62
C LEU A 46 -21.83 -0.36 -11.27
N LYS A 47 -22.72 -0.28 -12.27
CA LYS A 47 -24.17 -0.16 -12.05
C LYS A 47 -24.72 -1.38 -11.30
N ARG A 48 -24.23 -2.58 -11.65
CA ARG A 48 -24.63 -3.84 -10.99
C ARG A 48 -24.18 -3.91 -9.54
N LEU A 49 -22.96 -3.46 -9.24
CA LEU A 49 -22.45 -3.34 -7.87
C LEU A 49 -23.27 -2.33 -7.04
N LYS A 50 -23.57 -1.15 -7.61
CA LYS A 50 -24.31 -0.07 -6.94
C LYS A 50 -25.78 -0.38 -6.68
N THR A 51 -26.38 -1.31 -7.44
CA THR A 51 -27.80 -1.66 -7.30
C THR A 51 -28.08 -2.16 -5.88
N LYS A 52 -29.10 -1.61 -5.21
CA LYS A 52 -29.43 -1.97 -3.82
C LYS A 52 -30.09 -3.35 -3.74
N MET A 53 -29.27 -4.38 -3.66
CA MET A 53 -29.70 -5.76 -3.43
C MET A 53 -28.85 -6.44 -2.36
N SER A 54 -29.26 -7.61 -1.89
CA SER A 54 -28.44 -8.47 -1.03
C SER A 54 -27.19 -8.93 -1.76
N PHE A 55 -26.18 -9.37 -1.01
CA PHE A 55 -25.04 -10.05 -1.62
C PHE A 55 -25.51 -11.31 -2.40
N ASP A 56 -24.91 -11.53 -3.56
CA ASP A 56 -25.14 -12.69 -4.43
C ASP A 56 -23.87 -13.05 -5.20
N ILE A 57 -23.90 -14.22 -5.85
CA ILE A 57 -22.73 -14.75 -6.59
C ILE A 57 -22.38 -13.87 -7.80
N VAL A 58 -23.37 -13.21 -8.42
CA VAL A 58 -23.11 -12.32 -9.56
C VAL A 58 -22.29 -11.12 -9.14
N ARG A 59 -22.49 -10.57 -7.93
CA ARG A 59 -21.67 -9.50 -7.37
C ARG A 59 -20.24 -9.92 -7.12
N LEU A 60 -20.04 -11.11 -6.56
CA LEU A 60 -18.71 -11.68 -6.40
C LEU A 60 -18.01 -11.76 -7.76
N TYR A 61 -18.69 -12.34 -8.75
CA TYR A 61 -18.11 -12.49 -10.08
C TYR A 61 -17.84 -11.14 -10.79
N CYS A 62 -18.72 -10.16 -10.57
CA CYS A 62 -18.49 -8.79 -11.03
C CYS A 62 -17.26 -8.15 -10.39
N SER A 63 -16.97 -8.40 -9.11
CA SER A 63 -15.80 -7.82 -8.44
C SER A 63 -14.50 -8.49 -8.89
N GLU A 64 -14.51 -9.80 -9.13
CA GLU A 64 -13.37 -10.55 -9.70
C GLU A 64 -13.02 -10.05 -11.10
N LEU A 65 -14.01 -10.00 -11.99
CA LEU A 65 -13.81 -9.50 -13.35
C LEU A 65 -13.35 -8.04 -13.35
N LEU A 66 -13.90 -7.20 -12.48
CA LEU A 66 -13.45 -5.81 -12.35
C LEU A 66 -11.98 -5.74 -11.92
N ALA A 67 -11.55 -6.58 -10.98
CA ALA A 67 -10.15 -6.61 -10.52
C ALA A 67 -9.21 -6.98 -11.67
N ALA A 68 -9.57 -8.00 -12.45
CA ALA A 68 -8.83 -8.41 -13.64
C ALA A 68 -8.76 -7.29 -14.70
N LEU A 69 -9.88 -6.61 -14.97
CA LEU A 69 -9.91 -5.49 -15.91
C LEU A 69 -9.00 -4.33 -15.47
N LEU A 70 -8.88 -4.06 -14.16
CA LEU A 70 -8.05 -2.98 -13.63
C LEU A 70 -6.54 -3.31 -13.60
N ALA A 71 -6.13 -4.49 -14.06
CA ALA A 71 -4.72 -4.78 -14.34
C ALA A 71 -4.15 -3.84 -15.42
N PHE A 72 -4.98 -3.32 -16.33
CA PHE A 72 -4.57 -2.44 -17.42
C PHE A 72 -4.74 -0.95 -17.09
N GLN A 73 -3.74 -0.13 -17.42
CA GLN A 73 -3.73 1.30 -17.10
C GLN A 73 -4.92 2.08 -17.68
N ASN A 74 -5.25 1.87 -18.96
CA ASN A 74 -6.37 2.55 -19.63
C ASN A 74 -7.71 2.32 -18.92
N ASN A 75 -7.88 1.14 -18.31
CA ASN A 75 -9.09 0.79 -17.58
C ASN A 75 -9.17 1.51 -16.22
N ARG A 76 -8.02 1.83 -15.59
CA ARG A 76 -7.97 2.64 -14.35
C ARG A 76 -8.35 4.08 -14.62
N GLU A 77 -7.94 4.63 -15.76
CA GLU A 77 -8.32 5.97 -16.21
C GLU A 77 -9.83 6.05 -16.43
N LEU A 78 -10.38 5.15 -17.25
CA LEU A 78 -11.81 5.10 -17.52
C LEU A 78 -12.65 4.87 -16.26
N LEU A 79 -12.21 3.98 -15.35
CA LEU A 79 -12.86 3.79 -14.05
C LEU A 79 -13.01 5.12 -13.30
N GLY A 80 -11.97 5.94 -13.33
CA GLY A 80 -12.02 7.28 -12.77
C GLY A 80 -13.06 8.14 -13.46
N GLU A 81 -13.07 8.19 -14.79
CA GLU A 81 -13.98 9.04 -15.59
C GLU A 81 -15.47 8.74 -15.37
N ILE A 82 -15.81 7.50 -15.01
CA ILE A 82 -17.20 7.04 -14.83
C ILE A 82 -17.62 6.92 -13.36
N ASP A 83 -17.00 7.70 -12.45
CA ASP A 83 -17.28 7.70 -11.00
C ASP A 83 -17.12 6.32 -10.34
N GLY A 84 -16.23 5.49 -10.88
CA GLY A 84 -15.96 4.15 -10.38
C GLY A 84 -15.28 4.17 -9.00
N VAL A 85 -14.42 5.16 -8.73
CA VAL A 85 -13.78 5.32 -7.40
C VAL A 85 -14.82 5.57 -6.31
N ASP A 86 -15.77 6.48 -6.52
CA ASP A 86 -16.89 6.73 -5.60
C ASP A 86 -17.76 5.49 -5.41
N THR A 87 -18.04 4.76 -6.50
CA THR A 87 -18.79 3.51 -6.44
C THR A 87 -18.10 2.45 -5.57
N LEU A 88 -16.78 2.26 -5.73
CA LEU A 88 -15.99 1.34 -4.90
C LEU A 88 -16.02 1.76 -3.42
N LEU A 89 -15.82 3.06 -3.13
CA LEU A 89 -15.88 3.59 -1.77
C LEU A 89 -17.25 3.37 -1.12
N GLN A 90 -18.34 3.56 -1.86
CA GLN A 90 -19.70 3.32 -1.38
C GLN A 90 -19.94 1.83 -1.05
N GLN A 91 -19.45 0.91 -1.88
CA GLN A 91 -19.57 -0.53 -1.60
C GLN A 91 -18.73 -0.93 -0.38
N LEU A 92 -17.49 -0.44 -0.29
CA LEU A 92 -16.62 -0.70 0.87
C LEU A 92 -17.18 -0.09 2.16
N ALA A 93 -17.91 1.02 2.08
CA ALA A 93 -18.52 1.66 3.24
C ALA A 93 -19.56 0.79 3.97
N LEU A 94 -20.07 -0.27 3.34
CA LEU A 94 -20.91 -1.28 3.99
C LEU A 94 -20.15 -2.06 5.07
N TYR A 95 -18.84 -2.25 4.87
CA TYR A 95 -17.94 -3.01 5.75
C TYR A 95 -17.17 -2.14 6.76
N LYS A 96 -17.56 -0.86 6.94
CA LYS A 96 -16.89 0.06 7.86
C LYS A 96 -17.05 -0.29 9.34
N ARG A 97 -18.16 -0.96 9.68
CA ARG A 97 -18.53 -1.33 11.07
C ARG A 97 -18.99 -2.77 11.24
N HIS A 98 -19.19 -3.48 10.13
CA HIS A 98 -19.69 -4.85 10.10
C HIS A 98 -18.71 -5.73 9.32
N ASN A 99 -18.56 -6.98 9.76
CA ASN A 99 -17.81 -7.97 9.00
C ASN A 99 -18.73 -8.57 7.94
N PRO A 100 -18.18 -9.04 6.81
CA PRO A 100 -18.88 -9.93 5.89
C PRO A 100 -19.45 -11.17 6.61
N SER A 101 -20.53 -11.73 6.06
CA SER A 101 -21.31 -12.82 6.67
C SER A 101 -20.89 -14.21 6.20
N SER A 102 -20.27 -14.32 5.02
CA SER A 102 -19.84 -15.59 4.42
C SER A 102 -18.45 -15.48 3.80
N SER A 103 -17.84 -16.61 3.44
CA SER A 103 -16.55 -16.67 2.75
C SER A 103 -16.57 -15.93 1.41
N GLU A 104 -17.66 -16.09 0.66
CA GLU A 104 -17.88 -15.45 -0.64
C GLU A 104 -18.00 -13.93 -0.49
N GLU A 105 -18.63 -13.45 0.60
CA GLU A 105 -18.73 -12.01 0.87
C GLU A 105 -17.39 -11.43 1.34
N ILE A 106 -16.54 -12.22 2.03
CA ILE A 106 -15.16 -11.84 2.35
C ILE A 106 -14.37 -11.65 1.06
N GLU A 107 -14.43 -12.62 0.15
CA GLU A 107 -13.74 -12.54 -1.15
C GLU A 107 -14.22 -11.35 -1.97
N TYR A 108 -15.53 -11.12 -2.03
CA TYR A 108 -16.09 -9.93 -2.66
C TYR A 108 -15.53 -8.62 -2.08
N MET A 109 -15.48 -8.51 -0.75
CA MET A 109 -14.92 -7.34 -0.08
C MET A 109 -13.44 -7.14 -0.42
N GLU A 110 -12.62 -8.20 -0.40
CA GLU A 110 -11.20 -8.12 -0.75
C GLU A 110 -11.00 -7.73 -2.23
N ASN A 111 -11.79 -8.27 -3.14
CA ASN A 111 -11.76 -7.89 -4.57
C ASN A 111 -12.06 -6.40 -4.76
N LEU A 112 -12.99 -5.82 -3.99
CA LEU A 112 -13.25 -4.37 -4.02
C LEU A 112 -12.05 -3.55 -3.51
N PHE A 113 -11.37 -4.02 -2.46
CA PHE A 113 -10.15 -3.39 -1.98
C PHE A 113 -9.02 -3.46 -2.99
N ASP A 114 -8.87 -4.59 -3.68
CA ASP A 114 -7.87 -4.77 -4.74
C ASP A 114 -8.18 -3.91 -5.97
N CYS A 115 -9.45 -3.81 -6.37
CA CYS A 115 -9.90 -2.85 -7.38
C CYS A 115 -9.52 -1.42 -7.00
N LEU A 116 -9.73 -1.02 -5.74
CA LEU A 116 -9.41 0.31 -5.28
C LEU A 116 -7.89 0.56 -5.23
N CYS A 117 -7.10 -0.41 -4.79
CA CYS A 117 -5.63 -0.33 -4.84
C CYS A 117 -5.13 -0.18 -6.29
N ALA A 118 -5.66 -0.99 -7.21
CA ALA A 118 -5.33 -0.93 -8.62
C ALA A 118 -5.72 0.43 -9.22
N ALA A 119 -6.89 0.97 -8.88
CA ALA A 119 -7.32 2.29 -9.32
C ALA A 119 -6.37 3.41 -8.87
N LEU A 120 -5.85 3.35 -7.64
CA LEU A 120 -4.95 4.34 -7.06
C LEU A 120 -3.54 4.35 -7.69
N LEU A 121 -3.18 3.34 -8.49
CA LEU A 121 -1.94 3.37 -9.29
C LEU A 121 -1.99 4.38 -10.43
N TYR A 122 -3.18 4.89 -10.79
CA TYR A 122 -3.33 6.00 -11.72
C TYR A 122 -3.49 7.31 -10.93
N ALA A 123 -2.50 8.21 -11.04
CA ALA A 123 -2.39 9.41 -10.20
C ALA A 123 -3.68 10.25 -10.10
N PRO A 124 -4.44 10.55 -11.19
CA PRO A 124 -5.70 11.29 -11.09
C PRO A 124 -6.77 10.63 -10.20
N ASN A 125 -6.75 9.31 -10.04
CA ASN A 125 -7.70 8.62 -9.15
C ASN A 125 -7.40 8.87 -7.68
N LYS A 126 -6.18 9.27 -7.30
CA LYS A 126 -5.87 9.68 -5.93
C LYS A 126 -6.62 10.95 -5.53
N VAL A 127 -6.82 11.88 -6.47
CA VAL A 127 -7.66 13.09 -6.28
C VAL A 127 -9.13 12.69 -6.13
N LYS A 128 -9.64 11.82 -6.98
CA LYS A 128 -11.02 11.32 -6.87
C LYS A 128 -11.27 10.57 -5.55
N PHE A 129 -10.27 9.81 -5.09
CA PHE A 129 -10.32 9.14 -3.79
C PHE A 129 -10.35 10.14 -2.62
N LEU A 130 -9.59 11.24 -2.72
CA LEU A 130 -9.60 12.33 -1.74
C LEU A 130 -10.97 13.02 -1.70
N GLU A 131 -11.52 13.38 -2.86
CA GLU A 131 -12.84 14.01 -3.02
C GLU A 131 -13.98 13.10 -2.50
N GLY A 132 -13.86 11.79 -2.72
CA GLY A 132 -14.81 10.77 -2.25
C GLY A 132 -14.71 10.42 -0.76
N GLU A 133 -13.96 11.20 0.04
CA GLU A 133 -13.70 10.95 1.47
C GLU A 133 -13.07 9.57 1.76
N GLY A 134 -12.29 9.03 0.81
CA GLY A 134 -11.66 7.73 0.92
C GLY A 134 -10.74 7.62 2.15
N LEU A 135 -9.98 8.68 2.45
CA LEU A 135 -9.11 8.74 3.64
C LEU A 135 -9.91 8.62 4.94
N GLN A 136 -11.04 9.31 5.04
CA GLN A 136 -11.93 9.28 6.20
C GLN A 136 -12.49 7.88 6.40
N LEU A 137 -12.90 7.22 5.30
CA LEU A 137 -13.41 5.86 5.34
C LEU A 137 -12.34 4.86 5.80
N MET A 138 -11.14 4.91 5.21
CA MET A 138 -10.05 4.00 5.60
C MET A 138 -9.60 4.24 7.05
N ASN A 139 -9.47 5.51 7.46
CA ASN A 139 -9.13 5.86 8.84
C ASN A 139 -10.21 5.37 9.84
N LEU A 140 -11.49 5.42 9.46
CA LEU A 140 -12.58 4.85 10.26
C LEU A 140 -12.45 3.32 10.37
N MET A 141 -12.22 2.62 9.26
CA MET A 141 -12.05 1.15 9.24
C MET A 141 -10.88 0.70 10.11
N LEU A 142 -9.76 1.44 10.08
CA LEU A 142 -8.62 1.18 10.95
C LEU A 142 -8.96 1.28 12.45
N ARG A 143 -9.84 2.21 12.81
CA ARG A 143 -10.29 2.44 14.20
C ARG A 143 -11.30 1.41 14.69
N GLU A 144 -12.17 0.94 13.81
CA GLU A 144 -13.23 -0.04 14.12
C GLU A 144 -12.69 -1.48 14.27
N LYS A 145 -11.48 -1.73 13.76
CA LYS A 145 -10.73 -2.99 13.93
C LYS A 145 -11.51 -4.23 13.48
N LYS A 146 -12.27 -4.08 12.40
CA LYS A 146 -13.01 -5.15 11.71
C LYS A 146 -12.12 -5.85 10.68
N MET A 147 -12.67 -6.84 9.97
CA MET A 147 -11.93 -7.59 8.94
C MET A 147 -11.34 -6.67 7.86
N SER A 148 -12.05 -5.60 7.51
CA SER A 148 -11.61 -4.55 6.58
C SER A 148 -10.36 -3.76 7.01
N ARG A 149 -9.86 -3.93 8.25
CA ARG A 149 -8.71 -3.16 8.78
C ARG A 149 -7.43 -3.39 7.97
N ALA A 150 -7.14 -4.63 7.63
CA ALA A 150 -5.93 -5.01 6.90
C ALA A 150 -5.89 -4.32 5.53
N SER A 151 -6.97 -4.45 4.78
CA SER A 151 -7.09 -3.93 3.41
C SER A 151 -7.24 -2.41 3.39
N ALA A 152 -7.85 -1.81 4.42
CA ALA A 152 -7.85 -0.35 4.60
C ALA A 152 -6.44 0.22 4.81
N LEU A 153 -5.55 -0.50 5.52
CA LEU A 153 -4.15 -0.11 5.65
C LEU A 153 -3.42 -0.18 4.30
N LYS A 154 -3.67 -1.25 3.53
CA LYS A 154 -3.14 -1.41 2.17
C LYS A 154 -3.58 -0.26 1.27
N VAL A 155 -4.87 0.09 1.24
CA VAL A 155 -5.39 1.23 0.45
C VAL A 155 -4.71 2.55 0.85
N LEU A 156 -4.53 2.80 2.15
CA LEU A 156 -3.83 4.01 2.60
C LEU A 156 -2.40 4.09 2.09
N ASN A 157 -1.68 2.96 2.07
CA ASN A 157 -0.34 2.89 1.49
C ASN A 157 -0.35 3.35 0.03
N TYR A 158 -1.25 2.80 -0.80
CA TYR A 158 -1.37 3.18 -2.22
C TYR A 158 -1.82 4.63 -2.41
N ALA A 159 -2.70 5.15 -1.53
CA ALA A 159 -3.19 6.52 -1.61
C ALA A 159 -2.12 7.56 -1.25
N THR A 160 -1.18 7.22 -0.37
CA THR A 160 -0.10 8.13 0.08
C THR A 160 1.21 7.95 -0.68
N MET A 161 1.37 6.86 -1.43
CA MET A 161 2.58 6.57 -2.20
C MET A 161 2.88 7.68 -3.20
N ASP A 162 4.18 7.90 -3.49
CA ASP A 162 4.72 8.81 -4.52
C ASP A 162 4.28 10.29 -4.42
N GLU A 163 4.76 11.13 -5.35
CA GLU A 163 4.47 12.56 -5.36
C GLU A 163 2.98 12.88 -5.57
N SER A 164 2.26 12.05 -6.34
CA SER A 164 0.82 12.23 -6.56
C SER A 164 -0.02 11.95 -5.30
N GLY A 165 0.57 11.29 -4.28
CA GLY A 165 -0.03 11.09 -2.96
C GLY A 165 0.13 12.27 -2.00
N ARG A 166 0.74 13.40 -2.41
CA ARG A 166 1.04 14.53 -1.52
C ARG A 166 -0.18 15.11 -0.82
N GLU A 167 -1.24 15.42 -1.56
CA GLU A 167 -2.47 15.97 -0.98
C GLU A 167 -3.14 14.98 -0.02
N ASN A 168 -3.06 13.69 -0.33
CA ASN A 168 -3.55 12.63 0.55
C ASN A 168 -2.76 12.56 1.86
N CYS A 169 -1.43 12.73 1.81
CA CYS A 169 -0.58 12.78 3.00
C CYS A 169 -0.98 13.93 3.93
N ASP A 170 -1.08 15.14 3.39
CA ASP A 170 -1.48 16.32 4.18
C ASP A 170 -2.88 16.15 4.76
N LYS A 171 -3.84 15.69 3.94
CA LYS A 171 -5.20 15.45 4.42
C LYS A 171 -5.25 14.37 5.49
N PHE A 172 -4.47 13.30 5.37
CA PHE A 172 -4.43 12.23 6.37
C PHE A 172 -3.99 12.76 7.74
N VAL A 173 -3.02 13.68 7.77
CA VAL A 173 -2.60 14.36 9.01
C VAL A 173 -3.73 15.24 9.57
N GLU A 174 -4.43 15.98 8.72
CA GLU A 174 -5.55 16.85 9.12
C GLU A 174 -6.71 16.09 9.76
N ILE A 175 -7.07 14.92 9.21
CA ILE A 175 -8.17 14.09 9.72
C ILE A 175 -7.77 13.22 10.92
N LEU A 176 -6.70 13.62 11.62
CA LEU A 176 -6.14 12.93 12.80
C LEU A 176 -5.66 11.50 12.51
N GLY A 177 -5.25 11.20 11.27
CA GLY A 177 -4.76 9.89 10.85
C GLY A 177 -3.55 9.40 11.66
N LEU A 178 -2.69 10.32 12.12
CA LEU A 178 -1.53 9.99 12.97
C LEU A 178 -1.93 9.32 14.29
N ARG A 179 -3.09 9.67 14.85
CA ARG A 179 -3.61 9.03 16.09
C ARG A 179 -3.99 7.57 15.84
N THR A 180 -4.35 7.22 14.61
CA THR A 180 -4.71 5.87 14.21
C THR A 180 -3.48 5.07 13.76
N LEU A 181 -2.58 5.69 13.00
CA LEU A 181 -1.40 5.04 12.40
C LEU A 181 -0.34 4.66 13.44
N PHE A 182 0.03 5.56 14.36
CA PHE A 182 1.14 5.30 15.28
C PHE A 182 0.89 4.16 16.29
N PRO A 183 -0.34 3.90 16.77
CA PRO A 183 -0.62 2.64 17.48
C PRO A 183 -0.34 1.38 16.66
N LEU A 184 -0.51 1.42 15.33
CA LEU A 184 -0.18 0.32 14.42
C LEU A 184 1.34 0.17 14.23
N PHE A 185 2.08 1.29 14.27
CA PHE A 185 3.53 1.33 14.20
C PHE A 185 4.18 0.74 15.47
N MET A 186 3.63 1.07 16.64
CA MET A 186 4.12 0.55 17.92
C MET A 186 3.84 -0.94 18.09
N LYS A 187 2.71 -1.44 17.56
CA LYS A 187 2.33 -2.84 17.71
C LYS A 187 1.59 -3.40 16.50
N SER A 188 2.23 -4.38 15.88
CA SER A 188 1.65 -5.24 14.84
C SER A 188 0.54 -6.11 15.46
N PRO A 189 -0.71 -6.07 14.96
CA PRO A 189 -1.78 -6.94 15.42
C PRO A 189 -1.39 -8.41 15.25
N SER A 190 -1.63 -9.24 16.28
CA SER A 190 -1.39 -10.68 16.17
C SER A 190 -2.26 -11.28 15.07
N GLN A 191 -1.70 -12.19 14.27
CA GLN A 191 -2.46 -12.91 13.25
C GLN A 191 -3.49 -13.82 13.93
N VAL A 192 -4.77 -13.43 13.87
CA VAL A 192 -5.90 -14.25 14.37
C VAL A 192 -6.67 -14.76 13.16
N ASN A 193 -6.81 -16.08 13.05
CA ASN A 193 -7.60 -16.76 12.02
C ASN A 193 -7.33 -16.31 10.57
N ARG A 194 -6.07 -15.96 10.23
CA ARG A 194 -5.66 -15.45 8.90
C ARG A 194 -6.38 -14.17 8.43
N VAL A 195 -7.16 -13.52 9.30
CA VAL A 195 -7.89 -12.28 8.99
C VAL A 195 -6.96 -11.07 8.96
N ASN A 196 -5.94 -11.07 9.82
CA ASN A 196 -4.94 -10.00 9.84
C ASN A 196 -3.78 -10.34 8.91
N LEU A 197 -3.15 -9.29 8.37
CA LEU A 197 -1.89 -9.39 7.65
C LEU A 197 -0.82 -10.09 8.51
N PRO A 198 0.11 -10.82 7.89
CA PRO A 198 1.36 -11.18 8.54
C PRO A 198 2.03 -9.95 9.14
N PRO A 199 2.71 -10.06 10.30
CA PRO A 199 3.37 -8.92 10.95
C PRO A 199 4.29 -8.14 10.01
N GLU A 200 4.99 -8.85 9.13
CA GLU A 200 5.93 -8.25 8.16
C GLU A 200 5.24 -7.37 7.14
N LYS A 201 4.15 -7.84 6.53
CA LYS A 201 3.36 -7.06 5.57
C LYS A 201 2.64 -5.88 6.26
N HIS A 202 2.21 -6.07 7.50
CA HIS A 202 1.68 -4.96 8.30
C HIS A 202 2.74 -3.88 8.55
N GLU A 203 3.93 -4.27 9.00
CA GLU A 203 5.04 -3.36 9.26
C GLU A 203 5.51 -2.65 7.98
N GLU A 204 5.58 -3.36 6.86
CA GLU A 204 5.88 -2.82 5.53
C GLU A 204 4.91 -1.69 5.16
N HIS A 205 3.59 -1.94 5.23
CA HIS A 205 2.60 -0.91 4.90
C HIS A 205 2.65 0.27 5.86
N VAL A 206 2.80 0.04 7.18
CA VAL A 206 2.89 1.13 8.14
C VAL A 206 4.14 1.98 7.89
N CYS A 207 5.31 1.36 7.70
CA CYS A 207 6.55 2.07 7.43
C CYS A 207 6.47 2.82 6.10
N SER A 208 5.88 2.23 5.07
CA SER A 208 5.68 2.89 3.78
C SER A 208 4.82 4.15 3.89
N ILE A 209 3.73 4.10 4.66
CA ILE A 209 2.89 5.29 4.92
C ILE A 209 3.68 6.33 5.71
N VAL A 210 4.40 5.95 6.78
CA VAL A 210 5.19 6.91 7.58
C VAL A 210 6.28 7.57 6.73
N CYS A 211 6.97 6.80 5.90
CA CYS A 211 7.96 7.29 4.94
C CYS A 211 7.33 8.28 3.95
N SER A 212 6.18 7.93 3.37
CA SER A 212 5.45 8.79 2.44
C SER A 212 5.00 10.11 3.10
N LEU A 213 4.51 10.06 4.35
CA LEU A 213 4.14 11.26 5.10
C LEU A 213 5.34 12.17 5.36
N LEU A 214 6.49 11.60 5.70
CA LEU A 214 7.73 12.33 5.95
C LEU A 214 8.29 13.00 4.69
N LYS A 215 8.22 12.31 3.55
CA LYS A 215 8.62 12.80 2.23
C LYS A 215 7.69 13.91 1.72
N SER A 216 6.39 13.64 1.76
CA SER A 216 5.41 14.43 1.00
C SER A 216 4.78 15.56 1.81
N CYS A 217 4.58 15.42 3.12
CA CYS A 217 3.99 16.50 3.91
C CYS A 217 4.91 17.73 3.94
N SER A 218 4.29 18.90 4.04
CA SER A 218 5.00 20.18 4.17
C SER A 218 4.48 21.00 5.36
N GLY A 219 5.16 22.10 5.69
CA GLY A 219 4.69 23.06 6.70
C GLY A 219 4.32 22.44 8.05
N GLN A 220 3.10 22.73 8.53
CA GLN A 220 2.63 22.26 9.84
C GLN A 220 2.40 20.75 9.88
N GLN A 221 1.98 20.14 8.76
CA GLN A 221 1.70 18.71 8.66
C GLN A 221 3.00 17.92 8.86
N LYS A 222 4.10 18.30 8.19
CA LYS A 222 5.42 17.68 8.40
C LYS A 222 5.90 17.80 9.84
N GLN A 223 5.72 18.97 10.46
CA GLN A 223 6.08 19.18 11.87
C GLN A 223 5.27 18.30 12.83
N ARG A 224 3.99 18.06 12.54
CA ARG A 224 3.16 17.13 13.33
C ARG A 224 3.65 15.69 13.22
N VAL A 225 4.08 15.25 12.04
CA VAL A 225 4.66 13.90 11.83
C VAL A 225 5.97 13.77 12.59
N LEU A 226 6.88 14.74 12.47
CA LEU A 226 8.17 14.74 13.19
C LEU A 226 7.98 14.75 14.72
N SER A 227 7.00 15.51 15.22
CA SER A 227 6.71 15.58 16.65
C SER A 227 6.30 14.22 17.26
N LYS A 228 5.74 13.28 16.45
CA LYS A 228 5.42 11.92 16.92
C LYS A 228 6.64 11.16 17.42
N PHE A 229 7.84 11.47 16.91
CA PHE A 229 9.10 10.85 17.30
C PHE A 229 9.75 11.46 18.55
N VAL A 230 9.18 12.54 19.09
CA VAL A 230 9.59 13.16 20.36
C VAL A 230 8.68 12.75 21.52
N GLU A 231 7.43 12.41 21.24
CA GLU A 231 6.46 11.99 22.24
C GLU A 231 6.92 10.81 23.11
N ASN A 232 6.51 10.82 24.38
CA ASN A 232 6.71 9.73 25.34
C ASN A 232 8.17 9.29 25.43
N ASP A 233 9.08 10.26 25.62
CA ASP A 233 10.53 10.02 25.74
C ASP A 233 11.11 9.24 24.55
N HIS A 234 10.70 9.60 23.33
CA HIS A 234 11.20 9.01 22.09
C HIS A 234 10.83 7.53 21.88
N GLU A 235 9.73 7.02 22.44
CA GLU A 235 9.31 5.61 22.30
C GLU A 235 9.21 5.13 20.83
N LYS A 236 8.86 6.04 19.89
CA LYS A 236 8.77 5.72 18.45
C LYS A 236 10.16 5.53 17.83
N VAL A 237 11.15 6.28 18.31
CA VAL A 237 12.55 6.12 17.89
C VAL A 237 13.07 4.77 18.40
N GLU A 238 12.75 4.40 19.65
CA GLU A 238 13.10 3.09 20.20
C GLU A 238 12.47 1.96 19.37
N ARG A 239 11.18 2.07 19.05
CA ARG A 239 10.51 1.11 18.17
C ARG A 239 11.15 1.04 16.78
N LEU A 240 11.55 2.17 16.21
CA LEU A 240 12.21 2.20 14.91
C LEU A 240 13.59 1.52 14.95
N MET A 241 14.35 1.71 16.03
CA MET A 241 15.62 1.00 16.27
C MET A 241 15.41 -0.52 16.45
N GLU A 242 14.37 -0.93 17.19
CA GLU A 242 14.02 -2.35 17.32
C GLU A 242 13.73 -2.99 15.95
N LEU A 243 12.94 -2.30 15.12
CA LEU A 243 12.63 -2.74 13.77
C LEU A 243 13.88 -2.81 12.91
N HIS A 244 14.75 -1.79 12.95
CA HIS A 244 16.02 -1.77 12.21
C HIS A 244 16.84 -3.03 12.52
N PHE A 245 17.12 -3.31 13.80
CA PHE A 245 17.93 -4.47 14.16
C PHE A 245 17.26 -5.80 13.78
N ALA A 246 15.94 -5.90 13.95
CA ALA A 246 15.20 -7.11 13.58
C ALA A 246 15.25 -7.40 12.08
N TYR A 247 15.07 -6.39 11.22
CA TYR A 247 15.12 -6.57 9.77
C TYR A 247 16.54 -6.68 9.24
N MET A 248 17.51 -5.99 9.85
CA MET A 248 18.93 -6.17 9.55
C MET A 248 19.37 -7.61 9.80
N GLU A 249 19.01 -8.20 10.95
CA GLU A 249 19.33 -9.60 11.27
C GLU A 249 18.67 -10.57 10.26
N LYS A 250 17.41 -10.32 9.87
CA LYS A 250 16.73 -11.13 8.85
C LYS A 250 17.42 -11.09 7.49
N VAL A 251 17.76 -9.90 7.01
CA VAL A 251 18.45 -9.71 5.72
C VAL A 251 19.83 -10.35 5.78
N GLN A 252 20.59 -10.16 6.87
CA GLN A 252 21.91 -10.78 7.03
C GLN A 252 21.82 -12.32 7.11
N ALA A 253 20.82 -12.88 7.78
CA ALA A 253 20.58 -14.32 7.80
C ALA A 253 20.25 -14.87 6.41
N TYR A 254 19.46 -14.13 5.62
CA TYR A 254 19.19 -14.45 4.22
C TYR A 254 20.47 -14.44 3.38
N GLU A 255 21.28 -13.39 3.48
CA GLU A 255 22.55 -13.28 2.75
C GLU A 255 23.51 -14.42 3.10
N ASN A 256 23.68 -14.72 4.40
CA ASN A 256 24.56 -15.80 4.86
C ASN A 256 24.12 -17.19 4.36
N THR A 257 22.82 -17.43 4.22
CA THR A 257 22.30 -18.70 3.71
C THR A 257 22.43 -18.81 2.19
N HIS A 258 22.36 -17.69 1.46
CA HIS A 258 22.39 -17.65 0.00
C HIS A 258 23.80 -17.47 -0.58
N GLN A 259 24.72 -16.80 0.11
CA GLN A 259 26.16 -16.79 -0.22
C GLN A 259 26.76 -18.21 -0.24
N ARG A 260 26.24 -19.12 0.59
CA ARG A 260 26.64 -20.54 0.58
C ARG A 260 26.11 -21.32 -0.62
N ARG A 261 25.09 -20.82 -1.33
CA ARG A 261 24.46 -21.43 -2.52
C ARG A 261 25.00 -20.85 -3.84
N GLN A 262 25.44 -19.60 -3.85
CA GLN A 262 25.98 -18.88 -5.01
C GLN A 262 27.29 -19.44 -5.59
N GLN A 263 27.94 -20.39 -4.91
CA GLN A 263 29.11 -21.07 -5.49
C GLN A 263 28.74 -22.05 -6.64
N MET A 264 27.45 -22.18 -7.01
CA MET A 264 26.98 -23.16 -8.00
C MET A 264 26.00 -22.63 -9.07
N ALA A 265 25.61 -21.36 -9.07
CA ALA A 265 24.67 -20.82 -10.07
C ALA A 265 24.98 -19.36 -10.44
N ASP A 266 24.90 -19.05 -11.74
CA ASP A 266 24.97 -17.71 -12.32
C ASP A 266 23.55 -17.10 -12.24
N ASP A 267 23.07 -16.87 -11.01
CA ASP A 267 21.76 -16.25 -10.79
C ASP A 267 21.81 -14.78 -11.24
N ASP A 268 20.77 -14.30 -11.92
CA ASP A 268 20.64 -12.90 -12.32
C ASP A 268 20.64 -12.01 -11.07
N LEU A 269 21.43 -10.92 -11.08
CA LEU A 269 21.56 -9.98 -9.97
C LEU A 269 20.21 -9.35 -9.63
N GLU A 270 19.34 -9.17 -10.62
CA GLU A 270 17.99 -8.65 -10.43
C GLU A 270 17.11 -9.64 -9.65
N ASP A 271 17.16 -10.94 -9.99
CA ASP A 271 16.45 -12.00 -9.28
C ASP A 271 16.91 -12.14 -7.83
N GLU A 272 18.22 -12.02 -7.58
CA GLU A 272 18.74 -12.02 -6.22
C GLU A 272 18.20 -10.82 -5.42
N TYR A 273 18.19 -9.62 -6.02
CA TYR A 273 17.67 -8.42 -5.36
C TYR A 273 16.18 -8.56 -5.03
N LEU A 274 15.36 -9.07 -5.96
CA LEU A 274 13.94 -9.34 -5.71
C LEU A 274 13.73 -10.28 -4.53
N ARG A 275 14.50 -11.37 -4.45
CA ARG A 275 14.42 -12.29 -3.31
C ARG A 275 14.89 -11.65 -1.99
N LYS A 276 15.88 -10.74 -2.02
CA LYS A 276 16.27 -9.95 -0.85
C LYS A 276 15.16 -9.00 -0.40
N LEU A 277 14.44 -8.37 -1.34
CA LEU A 277 13.26 -7.55 -1.01
C LEU A 277 12.20 -8.39 -0.29
N ASP A 278 11.90 -9.58 -0.78
CA ASP A 278 10.98 -10.52 -0.13
C ASP A 278 11.47 -10.98 1.26
N ALA A 279 12.79 -11.03 1.48
CA ALA A 279 13.39 -11.34 2.78
C ALA A 279 13.34 -10.18 3.79
N GLY A 280 12.80 -9.03 3.40
CA GLY A 280 12.59 -7.87 4.28
C GLY A 280 13.53 -6.69 4.02
N LEU A 281 14.34 -6.72 2.96
CA LEU A 281 15.21 -5.58 2.59
C LEU A 281 14.39 -4.31 2.31
N PHE A 282 13.23 -4.44 1.66
CA PHE A 282 12.37 -3.28 1.38
C PHE A 282 11.93 -2.57 2.67
N THR A 283 11.47 -3.35 3.66
CA THR A 283 11.06 -2.80 4.96
C THR A 283 12.25 -2.18 5.70
N LEU A 284 13.45 -2.79 5.63
CA LEU A 284 14.67 -2.23 6.20
C LEU A 284 15.03 -0.88 5.57
N GLN A 285 14.99 -0.78 4.24
CA GLN A 285 15.23 0.48 3.51
C GLN A 285 14.25 1.58 3.94
N LEU A 286 12.96 1.25 4.11
CA LEU A 286 11.96 2.19 4.61
C LEU A 286 12.25 2.64 6.05
N ILE A 287 12.62 1.71 6.94
CA ILE A 287 12.98 2.01 8.33
C ILE A 287 14.16 2.96 8.40
N ASP A 288 15.22 2.67 7.65
CA ASP A 288 16.46 3.45 7.66
C ASP A 288 16.28 4.80 6.99
N TYR A 289 15.42 4.88 5.99
CA TYR A 289 15.00 6.15 5.40
C TYR A 289 14.25 7.01 6.43
N ILE A 290 13.25 6.43 7.12
CA ILE A 290 12.53 7.14 8.20
C ILE A 290 13.52 7.61 9.26
N MET A 291 14.46 6.75 9.67
CA MET A 291 15.47 7.06 10.67
C MET A 291 16.30 8.28 10.24
N ALA A 292 16.77 8.27 9.00
CA ALA A 292 17.55 9.36 8.45
C ALA A 292 16.75 10.66 8.42
N GLU A 293 15.52 10.62 7.94
CA GLU A 293 14.66 11.81 7.87
C GLU A 293 14.42 12.42 9.26
N VAL A 294 14.08 11.60 10.26
CA VAL A 294 13.77 12.10 11.61
C VAL A 294 15.01 12.58 12.36
N VAL A 295 16.18 12.01 12.09
CA VAL A 295 17.46 12.46 12.67
C VAL A 295 17.90 13.79 12.06
N VAL A 296 17.75 13.94 10.74
CA VAL A 296 18.22 15.12 10.00
C VAL A 296 17.27 16.31 10.14
N PHE A 297 15.97 16.09 10.03
CA PHE A 297 14.97 17.16 10.02
C PHE A 297 14.17 17.29 11.33
N GLY A 298 14.30 16.32 12.24
CA GLY A 298 13.64 16.37 13.55
C GLY A 298 14.42 17.14 14.62
N SER A 299 14.01 16.95 15.88
CA SER A 299 14.70 17.54 17.04
C SER A 299 16.06 16.90 17.26
N VAL A 300 17.06 17.68 17.70
CA VAL A 300 18.40 17.20 18.07
C VAL A 300 18.33 16.05 19.10
N SER A 301 17.33 16.07 19.99
CA SER A 301 17.13 15.00 20.97
C SER A 301 16.85 13.62 20.36
N ILE A 302 16.33 13.56 19.12
CA ILE A 302 16.16 12.30 18.38
C ILE A 302 17.53 11.74 18.03
N ARG A 303 18.45 12.55 17.50
CA ARG A 303 19.83 12.15 17.18
C ARG A 303 20.53 11.62 18.43
N ASP A 304 20.41 12.33 19.55
CA ASP A 304 21.01 11.91 20.82
C ASP A 304 20.48 10.55 21.29
N ARG A 305 19.18 10.29 21.14
CA ARG A 305 18.57 8.99 21.47
C ARG A 305 19.10 7.89 20.55
N VAL A 306 19.17 8.12 19.24
CA VAL A 306 19.69 7.15 18.26
C VAL A 306 21.15 6.79 18.57
N VAL A 307 22.01 7.80 18.78
CA VAL A 307 23.42 7.60 19.16
C VAL A 307 23.55 6.75 20.42
N LYS A 308 22.74 7.03 21.45
CA LYS A 308 22.75 6.23 22.69
C LYS A 308 22.41 4.77 22.42
N ILE A 309 21.38 4.48 21.62
CA ILE A 309 20.95 3.10 21.32
C ILE A 309 22.00 2.37 20.48
N LEU A 310 22.56 3.03 19.47
CA LEU A 310 23.64 2.49 18.63
C LEU A 310 24.87 2.12 19.49
N ASN A 311 25.33 3.02 20.35
CA ASN A 311 26.47 2.77 21.23
C ASN A 311 26.24 1.60 22.19
N LEU A 312 25.00 1.40 22.68
CA LEU A 312 24.66 0.26 23.53
C LEU A 312 24.71 -1.08 22.79
N LYS A 313 24.51 -1.06 21.46
CA LYS A 313 24.56 -2.23 20.58
C LYS A 313 25.93 -2.43 19.91
N GLY A 314 26.86 -1.48 20.08
CA GLY A 314 28.17 -1.51 19.43
C GLY A 314 28.12 -1.15 17.94
N GLU A 315 27.05 -0.48 17.50
CA GLU A 315 26.82 -0.06 16.12
C GLU A 315 27.08 1.45 15.96
N SER A 316 27.19 1.92 14.72
CA SER A 316 27.34 3.35 14.38
C SER A 316 26.28 3.75 13.34
N PHE A 317 26.25 5.03 12.95
CA PHE A 317 25.41 5.46 11.82
C PHE A 317 25.80 4.82 10.48
N ASP A 318 26.95 4.15 10.40
CA ASP A 318 27.42 3.51 9.18
C ASP A 318 26.50 2.37 8.76
N SER A 319 25.80 1.72 9.71
CA SER A 319 24.77 0.72 9.41
C SER A 319 23.67 1.29 8.52
N PHE A 320 23.09 2.41 8.93
CA PHE A 320 22.04 3.11 8.17
C PHE A 320 22.59 3.68 6.85
N LYS A 321 23.79 4.26 6.87
CA LYS A 321 24.42 4.82 5.67
C LYS A 321 24.63 3.77 4.60
N LYS A 322 25.03 2.56 4.99
CA LYS A 322 25.21 1.44 4.06
C LYS A 322 23.90 1.10 3.37
N VAL A 323 22.83 0.84 4.12
CA VAL A 323 21.51 0.49 3.58
C VAL A 323 20.98 1.56 2.62
N LEU A 324 21.12 2.84 2.99
CA LEU A 324 20.68 3.96 2.15
C LEU A 324 21.55 4.18 0.91
N THR A 325 22.85 3.89 0.99
CA THR A 325 23.75 3.94 -0.16
C THR A 325 23.39 2.83 -1.15
N ASP A 326 23.24 1.60 -0.68
CA ASP A 326 22.85 0.45 -1.49
C ASP A 326 21.47 0.71 -2.16
N TYR A 327 20.53 1.31 -1.43
CA TYR A 327 19.23 1.72 -1.98
C TYR A 327 19.36 2.78 -3.09
N ALA A 328 20.20 3.79 -2.90
CA ALA A 328 20.43 4.84 -3.89
C ALA A 328 21.14 4.32 -5.15
N GLU A 329 22.05 3.36 -5.02
CA GLU A 329 22.73 2.72 -6.15
C GLU A 329 21.73 1.95 -7.04
N VAL A 330 20.85 1.14 -6.43
CA VAL A 330 19.84 0.38 -7.18
C VAL A 330 18.83 1.30 -7.88
N ILE A 331 18.42 2.40 -7.24
CA ILE A 331 17.57 3.42 -7.88
C ILE A 331 18.30 4.06 -9.08
N GLY A 332 19.61 4.27 -8.97
CA GLY A 332 20.43 4.86 -10.03
C GLY A 332 20.63 3.94 -11.22
N ASP A 333 20.70 2.63 -11.01
CA ASP A 333 20.99 1.62 -12.04
C ASP A 333 19.76 1.20 -12.87
N ASN A 334 18.55 1.20 -12.28
CA ASN A 334 17.30 0.71 -12.91
C ASN A 334 16.66 1.62 -14.00
N ASP A 335 17.43 2.54 -14.58
CA ASP A 335 17.10 3.36 -15.76
C ASP A 335 16.20 4.62 -15.53
N LYS A 336 16.66 5.71 -16.18
CA LYS A 336 16.07 7.03 -16.49
C LYS A 336 16.18 8.15 -15.45
N ASN A 337 16.92 9.20 -15.86
CA ASN A 337 16.92 10.60 -15.41
C ASN A 337 15.52 11.24 -15.38
N THR A 338 14.56 10.60 -14.74
CA THR A 338 13.27 11.21 -14.43
C THR A 338 13.50 12.23 -13.32
N PRO A 339 12.85 13.40 -13.38
CA PRO A 339 12.95 14.41 -12.33
C PRO A 339 12.70 13.83 -10.93
N GLU A 340 11.79 12.87 -10.81
CA GLU A 340 11.39 12.22 -9.56
C GLU A 340 12.53 11.37 -8.99
N VAL A 341 13.14 10.51 -9.81
CA VAL A 341 14.29 9.68 -9.38
C VAL A 341 15.49 10.55 -9.01
N MET A 342 15.76 11.61 -9.78
CA MET A 342 16.86 12.53 -9.45
C MET A 342 16.60 13.30 -8.14
N ALA A 343 15.36 13.72 -7.89
CA ALA A 343 14.98 14.37 -6.65
C ALA A 343 15.16 13.43 -5.46
N GLU A 344 14.72 12.17 -5.58
CA GLU A 344 14.90 11.14 -4.55
C GLU A 344 16.38 10.87 -4.27
N LEU A 345 17.21 10.67 -5.31
CA LEU A 345 18.65 10.46 -5.15
C LEU A 345 19.35 11.66 -4.49
N ASN A 346 18.98 12.88 -4.87
CA ASN A 346 19.54 14.09 -4.27
C ASN A 346 19.13 14.23 -2.80
N HIS A 347 17.89 13.88 -2.46
CA HIS A 347 17.41 13.89 -1.09
C HIS A 347 18.11 12.83 -0.23
N ILE A 348 18.30 11.61 -0.74
CA ILE A 348 19.08 10.57 -0.04
C ILE A 348 20.52 11.03 0.19
N ARG A 349 21.16 11.67 -0.80
CA ARG A 349 22.51 12.24 -0.64
C ARG A 349 22.56 13.34 0.43
N GLU A 350 21.54 14.20 0.50
CA GLU A 350 21.42 15.20 1.55
C GLU A 350 21.35 14.54 2.93
N LEU A 351 20.52 13.52 3.08
CA LEU A 351 20.39 12.74 4.31
C LEU A 351 21.73 12.12 4.72
N LEU A 352 22.39 11.41 3.81
CA LEU A 352 23.70 10.77 4.03
C LEU A 352 24.79 11.75 4.47
N SER A 353 24.77 12.98 3.94
CA SER A 353 25.75 14.01 4.29
C SER A 353 25.59 14.57 5.70
N LYS A 354 24.39 14.44 6.29
CA LYS A 354 24.01 15.04 7.59
C LYS A 354 23.94 14.02 8.73
N LEU A 355 23.86 12.74 8.42
CA LEU A 355 24.01 11.62 9.36
C LEU A 355 25.44 11.56 9.90
#